data_AF-A0A0S7XH31-F1
#
_entry.id   AF-A0A0S7XH31-F1
#
_cell.length_a   1.000
_cell.length_b   1.000
_cell.length_c   1.000
_cell.angle_alpha   90.00
_cell.angle_beta   90.00
_cell.angle_gamma   90.00
#
_symmetry.space_group_name_H-M   'P 1'
#
loop_
_entity.id
_entity.type
_entity.pdbx_description
1 polymer ?
#
loop_
_entity_poly.entity_id
_entity_poly.type
_entity_poly.pdbx_seq_one_letter_code
_entity_poly.pdbx_strand_id
1 'polypeptide(L)' 'MSKSTGCIILLILLYTLGTYQRNKVWKDSLSLWEDNAEKAPNKARALNGLGLAYSDRGLTDKAIEILNRALRVDPNHIKA' A
#
# COMPACT_ATOMS: atom_id res chain seq x y z
N MET A 1 -31.18 28.11 5.06
CA MET A 1 -30.39 26.88 4.85
C MET A 1 -30.99 25.79 5.72
N SER A 2 -31.43 24.65 5.17
CA SER A 2 -32.06 23.61 5.99
C SER A 2 -30.99 22.87 6.81
N LYS A 3 -31.35 22.38 8.00
CA LYS A 3 -30.45 21.59 8.86
C LYS A 3 -29.84 20.41 8.08
N SER A 4 -30.63 19.80 7.20
CA SER A 4 -30.21 18.68 6.33
C SER A 4 -29.13 19.09 5.33
N THR A 5 -29.20 20.30 4.76
CA THR A 5 -28.17 20.82 3.86
C THR A 5 -26.83 20.98 4.59
N GLY A 6 -26.86 21.46 5.84
CA GLY A 6 -25.66 21.57 6.68
C GLY A 6 -25.01 20.21 6.98
N CYS A 7 -25.83 19.19 7.31
CA CYS A 7 -25.33 17.84 7.55
C CYS A 7 -24.68 17.21 6.30
N ILE A 8 -25.26 17.43 5.12
CA ILE A 8 -24.70 16.89 3.86
C ILE A 8 -23.33 17.52 3.56
N ILE A 9 -23.19 18.84 3.72
CA ILE A 9 -21.90 19.52 3.52
C ILE A 9 -20.84 19.00 4.51
N LEU A 10 -21.21 18.81 5.77
CA LEU A 10 -20.31 18.25 6.78
C LEU A 10 -19.83 16.84 6.42
N LEU A 11 -20.75 15.97 5.98
CA LEU A 11 -20.39 14.62 5.53
C LEU A 11 -19.43 14.65 4.34
N ILE A 12 -19.69 15.49 3.33
CA ILE A 12 -18.82 15.63 2.16
C ILE A 12 -17.40 16.08 2.58
N LEU A 13 -17.29 17.04 3.49
CA LEU A 13 -16.00 17.51 3.99
C LEU A 13 -15.23 16.40 4.72
N LEU A 14 -15.90 15.63 5.58
CA LEU A 14 -15.30 14.51 6.30
C LEU A 14 -14.77 13.43 5.34
N TYR A 15 -15.57 13.03 4.33
CA TYR A 15 -15.13 12.03 3.34
C TYR A 15 -14.00 12.54 2.45
N THR A 16 -14.04 13.81 2.04
CA THR A 16 -12.97 14.43 1.24
C THR A 16 -11.65 14.44 2.01
N LEU A 17 -11.67 14.81 3.29
CA LEU A 17 -10.48 14.80 4.15
C LEU A 17 -9.93 13.38 4.33
N GLY A 18 -10.79 12.39 4.57
CA GLY A 18 -10.37 10.98 4.68
C GLY A 18 -9.73 10.45 3.39
N THR A 19 -10.31 10.80 2.25
CA THR A 19 -9.79 10.42 0.93
C THR A 19 -8.43 11.07 0.64
N TYR A 20 -8.27 12.36 0.96
CA TYR A 20 -7.00 13.07 0.80
C TYR A 20 -5.89 12.48 1.67
N GLN A 21 -6.18 12.10 2.92
CA GLN A 21 -5.21 11.43 3.79
C GLN A 21 -4.81 10.05 3.27
N ARG A 22 -5.76 9.27 2.73
CA ARG A 22 -5.47 7.97 2.11
C ARG A 22 -4.62 8.12 0.86
N ASN A 23 -4.84 9.15 0.05
CA ASN A 23 -3.99 9.44 -1.10
C ASN A 23 -2.53 9.72 -0.71
N LYS A 24 -2.24 10.26 0.49
CA LYS A 24 -0.85 10.39 0.97
C LYS A 24 -0.21 9.04 1.28
N VAL A 25 -0.96 8.09 1.85
CA VAL A 25 -0.48 6.72 2.12
C VAL A 25 -0.30 5.96 0.81
N TRP A 26 -1.22 6.10 -0.14
CA TRP A 26 -1.06 5.50 -1.49
C TRP A 26 0.06 6.14 -2.29
N LYS A 27 0.42 7.40 -1.99
CA LYS A 27 1.57 8.06 -2.59
C LYS A 27 2.90 7.48 -2.08
N ASP A 28 2.92 6.92 -0.87
CA ASP A 28 4.07 6.16 -0.39
C ASP A 28 3.87 4.67 -0.63
N SER A 29 4.25 4.22 -1.83
CA SER A 29 4.26 2.80 -2.20
C SER A 29 4.95 1.93 -1.15
N LEU A 30 6.03 2.41 -0.53
CA LEU A 30 6.77 1.63 0.46
C LEU A 30 5.91 1.37 1.70
N SER A 31 5.34 2.42 2.31
CA SER A 31 4.48 2.25 3.50
C SER A 31 3.23 1.40 3.22
N LEU A 32 2.64 1.53 2.03
CA LEU A 32 1.50 0.71 1.62
C LEU A 32 1.88 -0.77 1.57
N TRP A 33 3.00 -1.09 0.94
CA TRP A 33 3.43 -2.46 0.76
C TRP A 33 4.03 -3.08 2.02
N GLU A 34 4.63 -2.27 2.91
CA GLU A 34 5.05 -2.69 4.25
C GLU A 34 3.84 -3.15 5.07
N ASP A 35 2.78 -2.33 5.17
CA ASP A 35 1.54 -2.69 5.87
C ASP A 35 0.88 -3.96 5.29
N ASN A 36 0.90 -4.09 3.96
CA ASN A 36 0.34 -5.25 3.28
C ASN A 36 1.16 -6.52 3.55
N ALA A 37 2.49 -6.44 3.51
CA ALA A 37 3.38 -7.54 3.83
C ALA A 37 3.35 -7.91 5.32
N GLU A 38 3.09 -6.96 6.22
CA GLU A 38 2.91 -7.23 7.65
C GLU A 38 1.63 -8.02 7.92
N LYS A 39 0.51 -7.63 7.30
CA LYS A 39 -0.79 -8.32 7.45
C LYS A 39 -0.84 -9.64 6.69
N ALA A 40 -0.06 -9.78 5.64
CA ALA A 40 -0.04 -10.95 4.76
C ALA A 40 1.40 -11.43 4.48
N PRO A 41 2.15 -11.88 5.51
CA PRO A 41 3.60 -12.14 5.41
C PRO A 41 3.97 -13.31 4.49
N ASN A 42 3.00 -14.14 4.14
CA ASN A 42 3.16 -15.32 3.28
C ASN A 42 2.32 -15.19 1.99
N LYS A 43 2.10 -13.97 1.50
CA LYS A 43 1.48 -13.73 0.19
C LYS A 43 2.53 -13.18 -0.77
N ALA A 44 2.84 -13.97 -1.79
CA ALA A 44 3.84 -13.60 -2.80
C ALA A 44 3.55 -12.24 -3.46
N ARG A 45 2.27 -11.91 -3.69
CA ARG A 45 1.87 -10.59 -4.22
C ARG A 45 2.25 -9.42 -3.29
N ALA A 46 2.05 -9.57 -1.98
CA ALA A 46 2.37 -8.53 -1.00
C ALA A 46 3.89 -8.35 -0.88
N LEU A 47 4.62 -9.48 -0.81
CA LEU A 47 6.08 -9.48 -0.81
C LEU A 47 6.64 -8.88 -2.10
N ASN A 48 6.11 -9.24 -3.27
CA ASN A 48 6.54 -8.69 -4.55
C ASN A 48 6.34 -7.16 -4.62
N GLY A 49 5.15 -6.68 -4.23
CA GLY A 49 4.89 -5.24 -4.19
C GLY A 49 5.85 -4.49 -3.25
N LEU A 50 6.18 -5.09 -2.09
CA LEU A 50 7.18 -4.53 -1.16
C LEU A 50 8.59 -4.53 -1.76
N GLY A 51 8.98 -5.60 -2.44
CA GLY A 51 10.26 -5.69 -3.15
C GLY A 51 10.42 -4.60 -4.21
N LEU A 52 9.39 -4.39 -5.04
CA LEU A 52 9.38 -3.31 -6.03
C LEU A 52 9.44 -1.93 -5.37
N ALA A 53 8.70 -1.71 -4.28
CA ALA A 53 8.74 -0.44 -3.57
C ALA A 53 10.10 -0.16 -2.91
N TYR A 54 10.80 -1.18 -2.41
CA TYR A 54 12.19 -1.04 -1.96
C TYR A 54 13.12 -0.70 -3.13
N SER A 55 12.93 -1.33 -4.28
CA SER A 55 13.71 -1.05 -5.50
C SER A 55 13.54 0.40 -5.96
N ASP A 56 12.31 0.90 -6.02
CA ASP A 56 11.98 2.29 -6.38
C ASP A 56 12.60 3.33 -5.42
N ARG A 57 12.89 2.92 -4.18
CA ARG A 57 13.57 3.73 -3.16
C ARG A 57 15.09 3.59 -3.16
N GLY A 58 15.67 2.82 -4.09
CA GLY A 58 17.10 2.54 -4.16
C GLY A 58 17.61 1.60 -3.06
N LEU A 59 16.71 0.95 -2.32
CA LEU A 59 17.03 -0.01 -1.26
C LEU A 59 17.21 -1.41 -1.84
N THR A 60 18.17 -1.56 -2.75
CA THR A 60 18.35 -2.77 -3.58
C THR A 60 18.55 -4.03 -2.75
N ASP A 61 19.33 -3.98 -1.67
CA ASP A 61 19.58 -5.16 -0.82
C ASP A 61 18.29 -5.69 -0.19
N LYS A 62 17.45 -4.79 0.33
CA LYS A 62 16.14 -5.13 0.90
C LYS A 62 15.18 -5.65 -0.17
N ALA A 63 15.21 -5.07 -1.36
CA ALA A 63 14.41 -5.53 -2.49
C ALA A 63 14.74 -6.98 -2.84
N ILE A 64 16.03 -7.32 -2.97
CA ILE A 64 16.50 -8.68 -3.28
C ILE A 64 16.06 -9.65 -2.19
N GLU A 65 16.22 -9.30 -0.91
CA GLU A 65 15.82 -10.16 0.20
C GLU A 65 14.32 -10.51 0.13
N ILE A 66 13.48 -9.49 -0.06
CA ILE A 66 12.02 -9.63 -0.07
C ILE A 66 11.53 -10.35 -1.34
N LEU A 67 12.10 -10.05 -2.51
CA LEU A 67 11.75 -10.73 -3.76
C LEU A 67 12.14 -12.21 -3.72
N ASN A 68 13.30 -12.54 -3.15
CA ASN A 68 13.68 -13.94 -2.91
C ASN A 68 12.73 -14.64 -1.96
N ARG A 69 12.19 -13.93 -0.96
CA ARG A 69 11.16 -14.47 -0.06
C ARG A 69 9.84 -14.69 -0.80
N ALA A 70 9.45 -13.80 -1.73
CA ALA A 70 8.28 -13.97 -2.57
C ALA A 70 8.39 -15.25 -3.43
N LEU A 71 9.54 -15.49 -4.06
CA LEU A 71 9.82 -16.69 -4.86
C LEU A 71 9.83 -17.97 -4.02
N ARG A 72 10.23 -17.91 -2.74
CA ARG A 72 10.11 -19.07 -1.83
C ARG A 72 8.66 -19.39 -1.46
N VAL A 73 7.81 -18.36 -1.34
CA VAL A 73 6.39 -18.52 -0.99
C VAL A 73 5.59 -19.05 -2.17
N ASP A 74 5.84 -18.53 -3.37
CA ASP A 74 5.24 -19.01 -4.61
C ASP A 74 6.29 -18.92 -5.75
N PRO A 75 6.97 -20.04 -6.05
CA PRO A 75 7.98 -20.08 -7.11
C PRO A 75 7.44 -19.75 -8.50
N ASN A 76 6.13 -19.90 -8.72
CA ASN A 76 5.46 -19.61 -9.99
C ASN A 76 4.83 -18.21 -10.00
N HIS A 77 5.09 -17.38 -8.99
CA HIS A 77 4.60 -16.00 -8.96
C HIS A 77 5.34 -15.17 -10.01
N ILE A 78 4.86 -15.19 -11.26
CA ILE A 78 5.43 -14.41 -12.35
C ILE A 78 5.05 -12.94 -12.16
N LYS A 79 5.90 -12.25 -11.40
CA LYS A 79 6.36 -10.86 -11.52
C LYS A 79 7.50 -10.74 -10.51
N ALA A 80 8.73 -10.80 -11.01
CA ALA A 80 9.95 -10.37 -10.36
C ALA A 80 10.54 -9.23 -11.18
#